data_AF-A0A4U1B9L9-F1
#
_entry.id   AF-A0A4U1B9L9-F1
#
_cell.length_a   1.000
_cell.length_b   1.000
_cell.length_c   1.000
_cell.angle_alpha   90.00
_cell.angle_beta   90.00
_cell.angle_gamma   90.00
#
_symmetry.space_group_name_H-M   'P 1'
#
loop_
_entity.id
_entity.type
_entity.pdbx_description
1 polymer ?
#
loop_
_entity_poly.entity_id
_entity_poly.type
_entity_poly.pdbx_seq_one_letter_code
_entity_poly.pdbx_strand_id
1 'polypeptide(L)' 'MSIPFLTSQSLYHLTGYIQPAAQRCCLDRNGIKYVEGQDGHFATTWGAVEAALRVLPGSSVL' A
#
# COMPACT_ATOMS: atom_id res chain seq x y z
N MET A 1 -18.18 -4.23 7.20
CA MET A 1 -17.81 -4.32 5.76
C MET A 1 -16.37 -4.76 5.66
N SER A 2 -16.08 -5.80 4.89
CA SER A 2 -14.70 -6.18 4.55
C SER A 2 -14.13 -5.17 3.56
N ILE A 3 -12.93 -4.62 3.81
CA ILE A 3 -12.25 -3.77 2.85
C ILE A 3 -11.50 -4.71 1.89
N PRO A 4 -11.81 -4.71 0.58
CA PRO A 4 -11.17 -5.63 -0.35
C PRO A 4 -9.68 -5.32 -0.47
N PHE A 5 -8.89 -6.37 -0.68
CA PHE A 5 -7.49 -6.22 -1.07
C PHE A 5 -7.40 -5.54 -2.45
N LEU A 6 -6.34 -4.74 -2.64
CA LEU A 6 -5.99 -4.20 -3.94
C LEU A 6 -5.60 -5.35 -4.87
N THR A 7 -6.03 -5.25 -6.12
CA THR A 7 -5.57 -6.16 -7.18
C THR A 7 -4.09 -5.91 -7.47
N SER A 8 -3.41 -6.90 -8.05
CA SER A 8 -2.01 -6.74 -8.48
C SER A 8 -1.83 -5.59 -9.47
N GLN A 9 -2.83 -5.33 -10.32
CA GLN A 9 -2.82 -4.19 -11.24
C GLN A 9 -2.92 -2.85 -10.49
N SER A 10 -3.82 -2.75 -9.50
CA SER A 10 -3.92 -1.56 -8.64
C SER A 10 -2.63 -1.32 -7.85
N LEU A 11 -2.01 -2.40 -7.35
CA LEU A 11 -0.73 -2.34 -6.65
C LEU A 11 0.41 -1.88 -7.57
N TYR A 12 0.42 -2.34 -8.82
CA TYR A 12 1.34 -1.84 -9.85
C TYR A 12 1.13 -0.36 -10.13
N HIS A 13 -0.11 0.10 -10.32
CA HIS A 13 -0.40 1.52 -10.54
C HIS A 13 0.00 2.39 -9.34
N LEU A 14 -0.15 1.88 -8.12
CA LEU A 14 0.23 2.60 -6.90
C LEU A 14 1.75 2.68 -6.71
N THR A 15 2.45 1.56 -6.94
CA THR A 15 3.88 1.44 -6.59
C THR A 15 4.81 1.71 -7.77
N GLY A 16 4.34 1.55 -9.01
CA GLY A 16 5.14 1.58 -10.24
C GLY A 16 5.94 0.30 -10.51
N TYR A 17 5.80 -0.73 -9.68
CA TYR A 17 6.66 -1.92 -9.74
C TYR A 17 5.88 -3.20 -9.96
N ILE A 18 6.42 -4.09 -10.80
CA ILE A 18 5.90 -5.46 -11.01
C ILE A 18 6.55 -6.43 -10.00
N GLN A 19 7.81 -6.20 -9.66
CA GLN A 19 8.59 -7.10 -8.81
C GLN A 19 8.15 -6.98 -7.34
N PRO A 20 7.84 -8.09 -6.65
CA PRO A 20 7.39 -8.05 -5.26
C PRO A 20 8.38 -7.34 -4.33
N ALA A 21 9.68 -7.61 -4.43
CA ALA A 21 10.68 -6.95 -3.58
C ALA A 21 10.70 -5.42 -3.72
N ALA A 22 10.47 -4.91 -4.94
CA ALA A 22 10.39 -3.47 -5.20
C ALA A 22 9.07 -2.87 -4.69
N GLN A 23 7.96 -3.61 -4.82
CA GLN A 23 6.67 -3.23 -4.23
C GLN A 23 6.77 -3.12 -2.71
N ARG A 24 7.38 -4.12 -2.05
CA ARG A 24 7.65 -4.11 -0.60
C ARG A 24 8.42 -2.87 -0.17
N CYS A 25 9.54 -2.59 -0.81
CA CYS A 25 10.37 -1.42 -0.52
C CYS A 25 9.57 -0.11 -0.66
N CYS A 26 8.69 -0.01 -1.67
CA CYS A 26 7.81 1.13 -1.86
C CYS A 26 6.78 1.26 -0.73
N LEU A 27 6.11 0.18 -0.36
CA LEU A 27 5.11 0.17 0.71
C LEU A 27 5.73 0.52 2.07
N ASP A 28 6.88 -0.07 2.40
CA ASP A 28 7.65 0.21 3.62
C ASP A 28 8.07 1.69 3.70
N ARG A 29 8.64 2.22 2.61
CA ARG A 29 9.08 3.64 2.53
C ARG A 29 7.95 4.62 2.77
N ASN A 30 6.73 4.27 2.37
CA ASN A 30 5.55 5.12 2.50
C ASN A 30 4.70 4.79 3.74
N GLY A 31 5.14 3.88 4.62
CA GLY A 31 4.40 3.50 5.82
C GLY A 31 3.05 2.84 5.54
N ILE A 32 2.88 2.25 4.36
CA ILE A 32 1.64 1.58 3.95
C ILE A 32 1.65 0.16 4.52
N LYS A 33 0.65 -0.19 5.31
CA LYS A 33 0.50 -1.54 5.86
C LYS A 33 0.08 -2.55 4.79
N TYR A 34 0.68 -3.73 4.80
CA TYR A 34 0.37 -4.82 3.89
C TYR A 34 0.55 -6.17 4.58
N VAL A 35 0.09 -7.23 3.93
CA VAL A 35 0.34 -8.63 4.30
C VAL A 35 1.08 -9.33 3.17
N GLU A 36 1.95 -10.26 3.52
CA GLU A 36 2.63 -11.14 2.56
C GLU A 36 1.78 -12.40 2.37
N GLY A 37 1.40 -12.67 1.11
CA GLY A 37 0.68 -13.87 0.70
C GLY A 37 1.61 -15.08 0.62
N GLN A 38 1.03 -16.28 0.59
CA GLN A 38 1.78 -17.54 0.50
C GLN A 38 2.55 -17.70 -0.83
N ASP A 39 2.18 -16.94 -1.85
CA ASP A 39 2.80 -16.86 -3.16
C ASP A 39 3.93 -15.82 -3.23
N GLY A 40 4.24 -15.15 -2.12
CA GLY A 40 5.25 -14.08 -2.05
C GLY A 40 4.76 -12.74 -2.63
N HIS A 41 3.48 -12.64 -3.01
CA HIS A 41 2.86 -11.38 -3.40
C HIS A 41 2.35 -10.62 -2.17
N PHE A 42 2.40 -9.29 -2.25
CA PHE A 42 1.93 -8.43 -1.16
C PHE A 42 0.51 -7.97 -1.41
N ALA A 43 -0.33 -8.06 -0.39
CA ALA A 43 -1.69 -7.57 -0.42
C ALA A 43 -1.84 -6.39 0.55
N THR A 44 -2.37 -5.28 0.04
CA THR A 44 -2.75 -4.11 0.85
C THR A 44 -4.19 -3.74 0.54
N THR A 45 -4.75 -2.79 1.28
CA THR A 45 -6.10 -2.27 1.04
C THR A 45 -6.05 -0.78 0.78
N TRP A 46 -7.06 -0.24 0.11
CA TRP A 46 -7.16 1.20 -0.08
C TRP A 46 -7.22 1.97 1.26
N GLY A 47 -7.87 1.39 2.28
CA GLY A 47 -7.89 1.97 3.62
C GLY A 47 -6.50 2.11 4.27
N ALA A 48 -5.58 1.18 4.00
CA ALA A 48 -4.19 1.30 4.47
C ALA A 48 -3.42 2.41 3.75
N VAL A 49 -3.68 2.61 2.45
CA VAL A 49 -3.14 3.72 1.66
C VAL A 49 -3.66 5.05 2.17
N GLU A 50 -4.97 5.18 2.37
CA GLU A 50 -5.57 6.40 2.93
C GLU A 50 -5.03 6.71 4.32
N ALA A 51 -4.84 5.71 5.17
CA ALA A 51 -4.26 5.89 6.49
C ALA A 51 -2.84 6.47 6.40
N ALA A 52 -2.01 5.98 5.48
CA ALA A 52 -0.66 6.53 5.26
C ALA A 52 -0.71 7.98 4.76
N LEU A 53 -1.63 8.31 3.84
CA LEU A 53 -1.80 9.68 3.32
C LEU A 53 -2.27 10.67 4.39
N ARG A 54 -3.11 10.24 5.34
CA ARG A 54 -3.58 11.09 6.45
C ARG A 54 -2.48 11.47 7.44
N VAL A 55 -1.40 10.69 7.50
CA VAL A 55 -0.29 10.89 8.44
C VAL A 55 0.81 11.80 7.86
N LEU A 56 0.65 12.29 6.62
CA LEU A 56 1.62 13.20 6.03
C LEU A 56 1.74 14.51 6.85
N PRO A 57 2.97 14.95 7.20
CA PRO A 57 3.23 16.16 7.95
C PRO A 57 2.88 17.37 7.07
N GLY A 58 1.68 17.88 7.23
CA GLY A 58 1.11 18.97 6.43
C GLY A 58 -0.37 19.20 6.68
N SER A 59 -1.10 18.22 7.24
CA SER A 59 -2.45 18.43 7.78
C SER A 59 -2.40 19.12 9.15
N SER A 60 -1.83 20.32 9.21
CA SER A 60 -2.29 21.33 10.15
C SER A 60 -3.63 21.82 9.63
N VAL A 61 -4.69 21.45 10.34
CA VAL A 61 -6.02 22.04 10.21
C VAL A 61 -5.85 23.56 10.40
N LEU A 62 -6.24 24.35 9.39
CA LEU A 62 -6.52 25.79 9.56
C LEU A 62 -7.78 25.96 10.41
#